data_AF-A0A248YM45-F1
#
_entry.id   AF-A0A248YM45-F1
#
_cell.length_a   1.000
_cell.length_b   1.000
_cell.length_c   1.000
_cell.angle_alpha   90.00
_cell.angle_beta   90.00
_cell.angle_gamma   90.00
#
_symmetry.space_group_name_H-M   'P 1'
#
loop_
_entity.id
_entity.type
_entity.pdbx_description
1 polymer ?
#
loop_
_entity_poly.entity_id
_entity_poly.type
_entity_poly.pdbx_seq_one_letter_code
_entity_poly.pdbx_strand_id
1 'polypeptide(L)'
;MTPDSSGFAHDYATAILRRGREPMPPVDFTPDWGDAPRRGKYYPAATAFPLPAPEPVPASLDTALRASAGTAPRASGNAAPGSAGGTAPGGPGAADEPFTLPLLASMLHHSYGLFGRRLGIQANTDLAALPSYAHANWYRGTASGGGLYPCSVYWAAGPGAGVPPGVYYYAHARHAMQRLLAGDVTDRVAAAVGPQHRAGQFLIVGVKYWQNAFKYNNFSYHAVSMDVGTLVQTWRLWAGAQDRRIEPVLWFDQAALTDLLGLVPDDEALFAVVPLTWAPAGGAGPAPGAQAGGDRSAGPAGGGAGPAPGVRVRHADQERSRRLLEFDTLRRIHRATATALDRPPRGALAAAAVPPAPPDRPRIPLPEPTPMPMPVSAALTGRRSSFGRFAAGRPMPAADLAALLRATAGSTVPCEIDAADDRPLARIHAFVNHVAGIPAGGYGYEPETHSLVRTTAGPPGDFLQRNYFLANYNLEQAAVVLVPTVRTHAVLDATGDRGYNLVNATIGAIAQTFYTAAAALRVGAGVALGFDNVSYVEELRLADTGEYPLLIMLAGAERAGLGDYRYELR
;
A
#
# COMPACT_ATOMS: atom_id res chain seq x y z
N MET A 1 -34.72 4.07 20.01
CA MET A 1 -33.60 3.12 20.21
C MET A 1 -33.17 2.68 18.82
N THR A 2 -32.28 3.45 18.19
CA THR A 2 -31.68 3.09 16.90
C THR A 2 -30.81 1.85 17.10
N PRO A 3 -30.83 0.87 16.19
CA PRO A 3 -29.96 -0.29 16.32
C PRO A 3 -28.51 0.19 16.24
N ASP A 4 -27.72 -0.16 17.23
CA ASP A 4 -26.28 0.08 17.32
C ASP A 4 -25.56 -0.87 16.33
N SER A 5 -25.77 -0.67 15.03
CA SER A 5 -25.37 -1.60 13.95
C SER A 5 -24.00 -1.29 13.33
N SER A 6 -23.24 -0.33 13.87
CA SER A 6 -21.90 -0.01 13.37
C SER A 6 -20.85 -0.92 14.00
N GLY A 7 -20.00 -1.54 13.17
CA GLY A 7 -18.88 -2.37 13.63
C GLY A 7 -17.80 -1.53 14.32
N PHE A 8 -16.84 -2.19 14.98
CA PHE A 8 -15.80 -1.49 15.75
C PHE A 8 -14.89 -0.62 14.86
N ALA A 9 -14.84 -0.86 13.54
CA ALA A 9 -14.07 -0.03 12.62
C ALA A 9 -14.64 1.39 12.49
N HIS A 10 -15.96 1.59 12.65
CA HIS A 10 -16.56 2.94 12.65
C HIS A 10 -16.09 3.75 13.85
N ASP A 11 -16.11 3.16 15.04
CA ASP A 11 -15.60 3.78 16.27
C ASP A 11 -14.11 4.10 16.14
N TYR A 12 -13.32 3.16 15.63
CA TYR A 12 -11.89 3.34 15.41
C TYR A 12 -11.62 4.47 14.39
N ALA A 13 -12.34 4.50 13.26
CA ALA A 13 -12.21 5.55 12.25
C ALA A 13 -12.57 6.94 12.82
N THR A 14 -13.62 7.02 13.63
CA THR A 14 -14.02 8.25 14.32
C THR A 14 -12.95 8.70 15.31
N ALA A 15 -12.38 7.77 16.10
CA ALA A 15 -11.29 8.06 17.02
C ALA A 15 -10.03 8.55 16.29
N ILE A 16 -9.72 7.99 15.12
CA ILE A 16 -8.61 8.46 14.28
C ILE A 16 -8.85 9.89 13.79
N LEU A 17 -10.05 10.20 13.30
CA LEU A 17 -10.42 11.55 12.87
C LEU A 17 -10.27 12.56 14.02
N ARG A 18 -10.63 12.16 15.24
CA ARG A 18 -10.62 13.06 16.41
C ARG A 18 -9.32 13.06 17.19
N ARG A 19 -8.33 12.24 16.85
CA ARG A 19 -7.14 11.99 17.69
C ARG A 19 -6.33 13.23 18.06
N GLY A 20 -6.40 14.28 17.25
CA GLY A 20 -5.74 15.56 17.50
C GLY A 20 -6.38 16.37 18.63
N ARG A 21 -7.68 16.15 18.88
CA ARG A 21 -8.48 16.82 19.92
C ARG A 21 -8.79 15.88 21.09
N GLU A 22 -8.92 14.58 20.81
CA GLU A 22 -9.22 13.51 21.76
C GLU A 22 -8.12 12.42 21.67
N PRO A 23 -7.05 12.50 22.49
CA PRO A 23 -5.92 11.59 22.39
C PRO A 23 -6.32 10.12 22.58
N MET A 24 -5.81 9.24 21.72
CA MET A 24 -5.99 7.81 21.88
C MET A 24 -5.13 7.30 23.06
N PRO A 25 -5.66 6.43 23.94
CA PRO A 25 -4.87 5.86 25.02
C PRO A 25 -3.71 5.00 24.46
N PRO A 26 -2.59 4.85 25.18
CA PRO A 26 -2.19 5.63 26.35
C PRO A 26 -1.71 7.04 25.93
N VAL A 27 -2.19 8.07 26.63
CA VAL A 27 -2.00 9.50 26.26
C VAL A 27 -0.55 9.99 26.42
N ASP A 28 0.21 9.40 27.35
CA ASP A 28 1.61 9.77 27.63
C ASP A 28 2.60 8.64 27.30
N PHE A 29 2.25 7.81 26.31
CA PHE A 29 3.09 6.70 25.89
C PHE A 29 4.41 7.20 25.30
N THR A 30 5.53 6.78 25.92
CA THR A 30 6.88 7.03 25.40
C THR A 30 7.48 5.73 24.86
N PRO A 31 7.88 5.68 23.57
CA PRO A 31 8.55 4.51 23.00
C PRO A 31 9.90 4.23 23.68
N ASP A 32 10.14 2.98 24.07
CA ASP A 32 11.46 2.53 24.51
C ASP A 32 12.32 2.15 23.29
N TRP A 33 13.14 3.10 22.83
CA TRP A 33 14.05 2.88 21.71
C TRP A 33 15.20 1.91 22.03
N GLY A 34 15.53 1.73 23.31
CA GLY A 34 16.52 0.75 23.77
C GLY A 34 16.02 -0.69 23.62
N ASP A 35 14.71 -0.89 23.73
CA ASP A 35 14.01 -2.17 23.51
C ASP A 35 13.24 -2.24 22.18
N ALA A 36 13.63 -1.41 21.20
CA ALA A 36 12.95 -1.33 19.91
C ALA A 36 12.91 -2.69 19.17
N PRO A 37 11.86 -2.96 18.39
CA PRO A 37 11.67 -4.21 17.67
C PRO A 37 12.75 -4.47 16.64
N ARG A 38 12.93 -5.75 16.31
CA ARG A 38 13.68 -6.15 15.12
C ARG A 38 12.97 -5.63 13.86
N ARG A 39 13.76 -5.08 12.93
CA ARG A 39 13.25 -4.67 11.61
C ARG A 39 13.03 -5.92 10.75
N GLY A 40 11.76 -6.29 10.59
CA GLY A 40 11.28 -7.53 9.98
C GLY A 40 11.51 -8.79 10.83
N LYS A 41 11.19 -9.93 10.25
CA LYS A 41 11.21 -11.24 10.90
C LYS A 41 12.56 -11.93 10.79
N TYR A 42 12.90 -12.74 11.79
CA TYR A 42 14.12 -13.52 11.87
C TYR A 42 13.83 -14.99 12.21
N TYR A 43 14.12 -15.84 11.24
CA TYR A 43 14.00 -17.30 11.36
C TYR A 43 15.39 -17.93 11.29
N PRO A 44 16.10 -18.14 12.43
CA PRO A 44 17.49 -18.62 12.41
C PRO A 44 17.64 -20.03 11.85
N ALA A 45 16.65 -20.89 12.07
CA ALA A 45 16.67 -22.28 11.61
C ALA A 45 16.15 -22.46 10.18
N ALA A 46 15.62 -21.42 9.55
CA ALA A 46 15.08 -21.51 8.19
C ALA A 46 16.21 -21.39 7.16
N THR A 47 16.26 -22.33 6.21
CA THR A 47 17.20 -22.28 5.08
C THR A 47 16.89 -21.07 4.19
N ALA A 48 17.91 -20.27 3.88
CA ALA A 48 17.82 -19.12 3.01
C ALA A 48 18.32 -19.43 1.59
N PHE A 49 17.58 -18.98 0.60
CA PHE A 49 17.90 -19.09 -0.83
C PHE A 49 18.10 -17.67 -1.38
N PRO A 50 19.30 -17.31 -1.86
CA PRO A 50 19.51 -16.00 -2.47
C PRO A 50 18.63 -15.85 -3.71
N LEU A 51 18.06 -14.66 -3.90
CA LEU A 51 17.30 -14.35 -5.10
C LEU A 51 18.24 -13.82 -6.20
N PRO A 52 17.89 -14.00 -7.49
CA PRO A 52 18.60 -13.38 -8.60
C PRO A 52 18.79 -11.88 -8.41
N ALA A 53 19.88 -11.33 -8.97
CA ALA A 53 20.12 -9.90 -8.94
C ALA A 53 18.96 -9.13 -9.62
N PRO A 54 18.57 -7.97 -9.08
CA PRO A 54 17.47 -7.17 -9.62
C PRO A 54 17.85 -6.56 -10.97
N GLU A 55 16.91 -6.59 -11.93
CA GLU A 55 17.07 -5.94 -13.23
C GLU A 55 16.36 -4.57 -13.27
N PRO A 56 16.98 -3.53 -13.87
CA PRO A 56 16.33 -2.24 -14.05
C PRO A 56 15.07 -2.35 -14.92
N VAL A 57 14.06 -1.54 -14.63
CA VAL A 57 12.84 -1.44 -15.46
C VAL A 57 12.89 -0.10 -16.21
N PRO A 58 13.19 -0.10 -17.52
CA PRO A 58 13.46 1.13 -18.27
C PRO A 58 12.20 1.93 -18.60
N ALA A 59 11.02 1.33 -18.52
CA ALA A 59 9.75 2.00 -18.78
C ALA A 59 9.57 3.21 -17.85
N SER A 60 9.05 4.31 -18.41
CA SER A 60 8.86 5.57 -17.68
C SER A 60 7.79 5.47 -16.60
N LEU A 61 7.86 6.37 -15.63
CA LEU A 61 6.84 6.49 -14.60
C LEU A 61 5.46 6.82 -15.19
N ASP A 62 5.36 7.61 -16.27
CA ASP A 62 4.07 7.86 -16.96
C ASP A 62 3.43 6.57 -17.48
N THR A 63 4.23 5.66 -18.03
CA THR A 63 3.73 4.35 -18.48
C THR A 63 3.28 3.50 -17.30
N ALA A 64 4.08 3.47 -16.22
CA ALA A 64 3.72 2.78 -14.98
C ALA A 64 2.41 3.30 -14.37
N LEU A 65 2.24 4.63 -14.31
CA LEU A 65 1.05 5.27 -13.75
C LEU A 65 -0.19 4.96 -14.58
N ARG A 66 -0.11 5.06 -15.92
CA ARG A 66 -1.22 4.70 -16.81
C ARG A 66 -1.61 3.22 -16.66
N ALA A 67 -0.64 2.33 -16.63
CA ALA A 67 -0.89 0.89 -16.41
C ALA A 67 -1.53 0.63 -15.04
N SER A 68 -1.10 1.36 -14.00
CA SER A 68 -1.64 1.24 -12.64
C SER A 68 -2.98 1.96 -12.42
N ALA A 69 -3.40 2.90 -13.27
CA ALA A 69 -4.68 3.57 -13.09
C ALA A 69 -5.88 2.69 -13.50
N GLY A 70 -5.64 1.64 -14.29
CA GLY A 70 -6.61 0.61 -14.65
C GLY A 70 -7.77 1.15 -15.51
N THR A 71 -7.64 1.11 -16.84
CA THR A 71 -8.81 1.08 -17.73
C THR A 71 -9.25 -0.37 -17.96
N ALA A 72 -10.51 -0.63 -17.59
CA ALA A 72 -11.41 -1.74 -17.92
C ALA A 72 -11.40 -3.02 -17.02
N PRO A 73 -12.55 -3.39 -16.43
CA PRO A 73 -12.75 -4.70 -15.80
C PRO A 73 -12.81 -5.83 -16.84
N ARG A 74 -12.54 -7.06 -16.39
CA ARG A 74 -12.72 -8.28 -17.18
C ARG A 74 -14.15 -8.33 -17.76
N ALA A 75 -14.27 -8.47 -19.08
CA ALA A 75 -15.40 -9.19 -19.64
C ALA A 75 -15.36 -10.61 -19.05
N SER A 76 -16.43 -11.01 -18.37
CA SER A 76 -16.59 -12.37 -17.87
C SER A 76 -16.73 -13.33 -19.06
N GLY A 77 -15.59 -13.83 -19.55
CA GLY A 77 -15.57 -14.90 -20.54
C GLY A 77 -15.93 -16.22 -19.88
N ASN A 78 -17.20 -16.61 -19.95
CA ASN A 78 -17.57 -18.02 -19.97
C ASN A 78 -16.89 -18.65 -21.19
N ALA A 79 -15.80 -19.37 -20.99
CA ALA A 79 -15.22 -20.19 -22.05
C ALA A 79 -16.02 -21.49 -22.17
N ALA A 80 -16.97 -21.53 -23.10
CA ALA A 80 -17.38 -22.79 -23.73
C ALA A 80 -16.43 -23.06 -24.91
N PRO A 81 -16.05 -24.31 -25.19
CA PRO A 81 -15.10 -24.62 -26.26
C PRO A 81 -15.83 -24.66 -27.62
N GLY A 82 -15.36 -23.89 -28.61
CA GLY A 82 -15.89 -23.98 -29.97
C GLY A 82 -15.29 -22.98 -30.98
N SER A 83 -14.46 -23.51 -31.87
CA SER A 83 -14.17 -23.07 -33.25
C SER A 83 -13.67 -21.64 -33.57
N ALA A 84 -12.38 -21.59 -33.91
CA ALA A 84 -11.77 -21.05 -35.14
C ALA A 84 -12.15 -19.67 -35.71
N GLY A 85 -11.11 -18.82 -35.85
CA GLY A 85 -10.90 -18.00 -37.06
C GLY A 85 -11.36 -16.54 -36.99
N GLY A 86 -10.45 -15.64 -36.59
CA GLY A 86 -10.65 -14.19 -36.75
C GLY A 86 -9.74 -13.35 -35.87
N THR A 87 -8.53 -13.03 -36.34
CA THR A 87 -7.64 -12.07 -35.70
C THR A 87 -8.16 -10.64 -35.90
N ALA A 88 -8.84 -10.10 -34.89
CA ALA A 88 -8.99 -8.66 -34.74
C ALA A 88 -7.72 -8.08 -34.08
N PRO A 89 -7.21 -6.91 -34.51
CA PRO A 89 -6.00 -6.32 -33.92
C PRO A 89 -6.34 -5.76 -32.53
N GLY A 90 -5.95 -6.49 -31.49
CA GLY A 90 -6.03 -6.01 -30.11
C GLY A 90 -5.06 -4.85 -29.89
N GLY A 91 -5.55 -3.77 -29.27
CA GLY A 91 -4.69 -2.69 -28.80
C GLY A 91 -3.67 -3.17 -27.76
N PRO A 92 -2.63 -2.37 -27.47
CA PRO A 92 -1.60 -2.74 -26.49
C PRO A 92 -2.22 -2.95 -25.10
N GLY A 93 -1.95 -4.10 -24.45
CA GLY A 93 -2.27 -4.35 -23.03
C GLY A 93 -3.36 -5.40 -22.70
N ALA A 94 -3.73 -6.30 -23.61
CA ALA A 94 -4.79 -7.29 -23.37
C ALA A 94 -4.36 -8.58 -22.63
N ALA A 95 -3.09 -8.97 -22.66
CA ALA A 95 -2.59 -10.16 -21.98
C ALA A 95 -1.78 -9.77 -20.74
N ASP A 96 -2.11 -10.37 -19.58
CA ASP A 96 -1.31 -10.27 -18.37
C ASP A 96 -0.06 -11.14 -18.52
N GLU A 97 1.10 -10.52 -18.75
CA GLU A 97 2.35 -11.24 -18.97
C GLU A 97 2.77 -12.01 -17.71
N PRO A 98 3.14 -13.30 -17.82
CA PRO A 98 3.44 -14.10 -16.65
C PRO A 98 4.70 -13.63 -15.91
N PHE A 99 4.73 -13.83 -14.60
CA PHE A 99 5.93 -13.72 -13.79
C PHE A 99 6.88 -14.91 -13.99
N THR A 100 8.15 -14.65 -13.71
CA THR A 100 9.21 -15.63 -13.54
C THR A 100 9.93 -15.36 -12.21
N LEU A 101 10.78 -16.28 -11.76
CA LEU A 101 11.56 -16.07 -10.53
C LEU A 101 12.46 -14.81 -10.59
N PRO A 102 13.20 -14.51 -11.68
CA PRO A 102 13.95 -13.25 -11.80
C PRO A 102 13.07 -11.99 -11.73
N LEU A 103 11.86 -12.02 -12.29
CA LEU A 103 10.93 -10.90 -12.25
C LEU A 103 10.36 -10.70 -10.84
N LEU A 104 9.96 -11.79 -10.16
CA LEU A 104 9.53 -11.73 -8.78
C LEU A 104 10.64 -11.19 -7.87
N ALA A 105 11.87 -11.69 -8.04
CA ALA A 105 13.04 -11.19 -7.33
C ALA A 105 13.24 -9.68 -7.55
N SER A 106 13.24 -9.23 -8.80
CA SER A 106 13.40 -7.82 -9.15
C SER A 106 12.30 -6.94 -8.55
N MET A 107 11.04 -7.38 -8.55
CA MET A 107 9.94 -6.67 -7.90
C MET A 107 10.11 -6.57 -6.39
N LEU A 108 10.49 -7.66 -5.73
CA LEU A 108 10.70 -7.71 -4.28
C LEU A 108 11.90 -6.85 -3.85
N HIS A 109 12.95 -6.80 -4.67
CA HIS A 109 14.08 -5.89 -4.46
C HIS A 109 13.64 -4.44 -4.59
N HIS A 110 13.02 -4.07 -5.72
CA HIS A 110 12.62 -2.69 -5.99
C HIS A 110 11.48 -2.19 -5.10
N SER A 111 10.80 -3.08 -4.36
CA SER A 111 9.78 -2.71 -3.37
C SER A 111 10.36 -2.64 -1.96
N TYR A 112 10.76 -3.77 -1.39
CA TYR A 112 11.09 -3.89 0.03
C TYR A 112 12.57 -4.21 0.29
N GLY A 113 13.39 -4.36 -0.75
CA GLY A 113 14.85 -4.45 -0.63
C GLY A 113 15.46 -3.19 0.00
N LEU A 114 16.66 -3.35 0.58
CA LEU A 114 17.41 -2.22 1.13
C LEU A 114 18.25 -1.58 0.02
N PHE A 115 18.06 -0.29 -0.23
CA PHE A 115 18.83 0.45 -1.24
C PHE A 115 20.01 1.23 -0.66
N GLY A 116 20.00 1.52 0.63
CA GLY A 116 21.05 2.33 1.24
C GLY A 116 20.70 2.90 2.60
N ARG A 117 21.67 3.60 3.17
CA ARG A 117 21.50 4.31 4.45
C ARG A 117 21.07 5.74 4.18
N ARG A 118 20.14 6.21 4.98
CA ARG A 118 19.71 7.59 5.03
C ARG A 118 20.66 8.37 5.93
N LEU A 119 21.58 9.12 5.32
CA LEU A 119 22.61 9.87 6.03
C LEU A 119 22.53 11.39 5.82
N GLY A 120 21.53 11.86 5.07
CA GLY A 120 21.31 13.29 4.86
C GLY A 120 20.86 14.02 6.12
N ILE A 121 21.37 15.24 6.30
CA ILE A 121 21.04 16.15 7.40
C ILE A 121 19.63 16.71 7.18
N GLN A 122 18.74 16.55 8.17
CA GLN A 122 17.32 16.88 8.04
C GLN A 122 16.64 16.94 9.43
N ALA A 123 15.45 17.53 9.54
CA ALA A 123 14.81 17.92 10.81
C ALA A 123 14.17 16.78 11.65
N ASN A 124 14.27 15.53 11.23
CA ASN A 124 13.61 14.33 11.78
C ASN A 124 14.61 13.26 12.25
N THR A 125 15.92 13.43 12.05
CA THR A 125 16.93 12.49 12.54
C THR A 125 17.76 13.16 13.61
N ASP A 126 17.95 12.48 14.74
CA ASP A 126 18.98 12.84 15.70
C ASP A 126 20.37 12.73 15.04
N LEU A 127 21.08 13.86 14.95
CA LEU A 127 22.40 13.93 14.31
C LEU A 127 23.40 12.98 14.96
N ALA A 128 23.26 12.69 16.26
CA ALA A 128 24.11 11.72 16.97
C ALA A 128 23.90 10.28 16.49
N ALA A 129 22.74 9.96 15.90
CA ALA A 129 22.45 8.63 15.38
C ALA A 129 23.05 8.35 13.99
N LEU A 130 23.39 9.39 13.22
CA LEU A 130 23.88 9.23 11.83
C LEU A 130 25.15 8.35 11.72
N PRO A 131 26.18 8.51 12.58
CA PRO A 131 27.37 7.66 12.52
C PRO A 131 27.11 6.22 12.98
N SER A 132 26.10 5.99 13.81
CA SER A 132 25.85 4.67 14.41
C SER A 132 25.26 3.69 13.40
N TYR A 133 26.00 2.61 13.13
CA TYR A 133 25.51 1.52 12.29
C TYR A 133 24.37 0.74 12.96
N ALA A 134 24.41 0.59 14.29
CA ALA A 134 23.37 -0.11 15.06
C ALA A 134 22.01 0.60 15.01
N HIS A 135 22.00 1.91 14.78
CA HIS A 135 20.80 2.73 14.62
C HIS A 135 20.60 3.23 13.18
N ALA A 136 21.28 2.62 12.21
CA ALA A 136 21.24 3.05 10.82
C ALA A 136 19.79 3.01 10.30
N ASN A 137 19.35 4.13 9.71
CA ASN A 137 18.09 4.18 8.99
C ASN A 137 18.32 3.77 7.54
N TRP A 138 17.66 2.70 7.13
CA TRP A 138 17.73 2.19 5.76
C TRP A 138 16.50 2.62 5.00
N TYR A 139 16.65 2.94 3.72
CA TYR A 139 15.52 3.26 2.85
C TYR A 139 15.28 2.15 1.84
N ARG A 140 14.04 2.12 1.35
CA ARG A 140 13.51 1.10 0.44
C ARG A 140 12.77 1.77 -0.70
N GLY A 141 12.42 0.97 -1.70
CA GLY A 141 11.56 1.39 -2.80
C GLY A 141 10.06 1.46 -2.44
N THR A 142 9.70 1.37 -1.17
CA THR A 142 8.34 1.54 -0.66
C THR A 142 8.37 2.62 0.41
N ALA A 143 7.39 3.52 0.46
CA ALA A 143 7.24 4.44 1.59
C ALA A 143 6.66 3.71 2.81
N SER A 144 6.99 4.16 4.03
CA SER A 144 6.41 3.60 5.25
C SER A 144 6.28 4.64 6.36
N GLY A 145 5.20 4.55 7.13
CA GLY A 145 4.94 5.37 8.32
C GLY A 145 6.12 5.36 9.29
N GLY A 146 6.87 6.46 9.36
CA GLY A 146 8.07 6.58 10.20
C GLY A 146 9.26 5.73 9.78
N GLY A 147 9.25 5.16 8.57
CA GLY A 147 10.34 4.33 8.05
C GLY A 147 10.54 3.02 8.82
N LEU A 148 9.47 2.46 9.39
CA LEU A 148 9.52 1.24 10.20
C LEU A 148 9.37 -0.03 9.36
N TYR A 149 8.67 0.02 8.22
CA TYR A 149 8.53 -1.07 7.25
C TYR A 149 7.94 -2.38 7.84
N PRO A 150 6.69 -2.35 8.34
CA PRO A 150 6.08 -3.46 9.08
C PRO A 150 5.63 -4.63 8.21
N CYS A 151 5.55 -4.47 6.88
CA CYS A 151 4.98 -5.48 6.01
C CYS A 151 5.89 -6.71 5.96
N SER A 152 5.31 -7.88 6.19
CA SER A 152 5.90 -9.17 5.91
C SER A 152 5.40 -9.65 4.54
N VAL A 153 6.30 -10.22 3.75
CA VAL A 153 5.95 -10.78 2.43
C VAL A 153 6.29 -12.25 2.45
N TYR A 154 5.26 -13.08 2.36
CA TYR A 154 5.38 -14.51 2.17
C TYR A 154 5.09 -14.88 0.72
N TRP A 155 5.72 -15.94 0.24
CA TRP A 155 5.47 -16.52 -1.07
C TRP A 155 5.09 -17.99 -0.88
N ALA A 156 3.84 -18.33 -1.21
CA ALA A 156 3.42 -19.72 -1.40
C ALA A 156 3.80 -20.12 -2.82
N ALA A 157 4.92 -20.83 -2.93
CA ALA A 157 5.50 -21.27 -4.19
C ALA A 157 4.95 -22.64 -4.56
N GLY A 158 4.25 -22.75 -5.68
CA GLY A 158 3.79 -24.02 -6.25
C GLY A 158 4.78 -24.64 -7.24
N PRO A 159 4.41 -25.76 -7.87
CA PRO A 159 5.21 -26.40 -8.92
C PRO A 159 5.59 -25.41 -10.04
N GLY A 160 6.82 -25.51 -10.54
CA GLY A 160 7.33 -24.64 -11.62
C GLY A 160 7.83 -23.26 -11.16
N ALA A 161 7.83 -22.97 -9.86
CA ALA A 161 8.32 -21.71 -9.28
C ALA A 161 9.83 -21.41 -9.49
N GLY A 162 10.61 -22.38 -9.99
CA GLY A 162 12.08 -22.29 -9.98
C GLY A 162 12.71 -22.55 -8.60
N VAL A 163 11.89 -22.88 -7.59
CA VAL A 163 12.29 -23.36 -6.26
C VAL A 163 11.41 -24.56 -5.87
N PRO A 164 11.82 -25.39 -4.90
CA PRO A 164 10.95 -26.45 -4.39
C PRO A 164 9.60 -25.88 -3.88
N PRO A 165 8.47 -26.55 -4.12
CA PRO A 165 7.19 -26.09 -3.58
C PRO A 165 7.22 -25.89 -2.06
N GLY A 166 6.60 -24.83 -1.57
CA GLY A 166 6.68 -24.46 -0.16
C GLY A 166 6.15 -23.07 0.17
N VAL A 167 6.25 -22.72 1.45
CA VAL A 167 6.05 -21.35 1.94
C VAL A 167 7.41 -20.73 2.23
N TYR A 168 7.61 -19.52 1.70
CA TYR A 168 8.83 -18.76 1.86
C TYR A 168 8.53 -17.39 2.48
N TYR A 169 9.46 -16.85 3.25
CA TYR A 169 9.44 -15.46 3.72
C TYR A 169 10.56 -14.66 3.03
N TYR A 170 10.25 -13.46 2.56
CA TYR A 170 11.24 -12.58 1.95
C TYR A 170 12.11 -11.89 3.02
N ALA A 171 13.32 -12.41 3.21
CA ALA A 171 14.36 -11.81 4.03
C ALA A 171 15.01 -10.62 3.31
N HIS A 172 14.26 -9.52 3.23
CA HIS A 172 14.57 -8.29 2.52
C HIS A 172 15.99 -7.73 2.75
N ALA A 173 16.55 -7.85 3.96
CA ALA A 173 17.89 -7.37 4.28
C ALA A 173 19.02 -8.13 3.56
N ARG A 174 18.73 -9.35 3.07
CA ARG A 174 19.68 -10.21 2.36
C ARG A 174 19.27 -10.47 0.92
N HIS A 175 18.18 -9.87 0.45
CA HIS A 175 17.54 -10.19 -0.82
C HIS A 175 17.43 -11.71 -1.07
N ALA A 176 16.79 -12.42 -0.13
CA ALA A 176 16.72 -13.88 -0.12
C ALA A 176 15.33 -14.36 0.33
N MET A 177 14.96 -15.57 -0.08
CA MET A 177 13.77 -16.28 0.41
C MET A 177 14.16 -17.29 1.49
N GLN A 178 13.56 -17.20 2.67
CA GLN A 178 13.71 -18.19 3.73
C GLN A 178 12.58 -19.21 3.63
N ARG A 179 12.89 -20.49 3.43
CA ARG A 179 11.87 -21.54 3.37
C ARG A 179 11.36 -21.86 4.78
N LEU A 180 10.07 -21.66 4.98
CA LEU A 180 9.37 -21.88 6.25
C LEU A 180 8.55 -23.18 6.26
N LEU A 181 8.18 -23.68 5.08
CA LEU A 181 7.48 -24.94 4.91
C LEU A 181 7.87 -25.53 3.55
N ALA A 182 8.10 -26.84 3.49
CA ALA A 182 8.28 -27.56 2.25
C ALA A 182 7.01 -28.36 1.93
N GLY A 183 6.65 -28.42 0.66
CA GLY A 183 5.41 -29.03 0.18
C GLY A 183 4.50 -28.02 -0.49
N ASP A 184 3.74 -28.48 -1.49
CA ASP A 184 2.79 -27.64 -2.19
C ASP A 184 1.57 -27.33 -1.30
N VAL A 185 1.30 -26.04 -1.10
CA VAL A 185 0.17 -25.53 -0.30
C VAL A 185 -0.76 -24.65 -1.12
N THR A 186 -0.56 -24.57 -2.44
CA THR A 186 -1.30 -23.66 -3.33
C THR A 186 -2.80 -23.92 -3.31
N ASP A 187 -3.23 -25.19 -3.25
CA ASP A 187 -4.65 -25.54 -3.09
C ASP A 187 -5.24 -25.04 -1.76
N ARG A 188 -4.47 -25.09 -0.67
CA ARG A 188 -4.89 -24.59 0.63
C ARG A 188 -5.00 -23.06 0.62
N VAL A 189 -4.08 -22.36 -0.05
CA VAL A 189 -4.17 -20.91 -0.23
C VAL A 189 -5.36 -20.55 -1.11
N ALA A 190 -5.56 -21.26 -2.23
CA ALA A 190 -6.70 -21.08 -3.13
C ALA A 190 -8.05 -21.28 -2.42
N ALA A 191 -8.14 -22.24 -1.50
CA ALA A 191 -9.34 -22.46 -0.69
C ALA A 191 -9.66 -21.25 0.21
N ALA A 192 -8.63 -20.59 0.78
CA ALA A 192 -8.81 -19.42 1.64
C ALA A 192 -9.18 -18.15 0.87
N VAL A 193 -8.70 -17.97 -0.37
CA VAL A 193 -9.01 -16.78 -1.19
C VAL A 193 -10.23 -16.96 -2.10
N GLY A 194 -10.66 -18.20 -2.35
CA GLY A 194 -11.79 -18.55 -3.21
C GLY A 194 -11.35 -19.08 -4.59
N PRO A 195 -12.14 -20.00 -5.18
CA PRO A 195 -11.76 -20.79 -6.35
C PRO A 195 -11.47 -19.98 -7.62
N GLN A 196 -12.08 -18.81 -7.77
CA GLN A 196 -11.86 -17.90 -8.91
C GLN A 196 -10.48 -17.21 -8.90
N HIS A 197 -9.77 -17.26 -7.77
CA HIS A 197 -8.43 -16.71 -7.60
C HIS A 197 -7.34 -17.78 -7.57
N ARG A 198 -7.63 -18.99 -8.07
CA ARG A 198 -6.64 -20.07 -8.20
C ARG A 198 -5.45 -19.62 -9.03
N ALA A 199 -4.25 -19.82 -8.49
CA ALA A 199 -2.98 -19.57 -9.15
C ALA A 199 -1.96 -20.62 -8.68
N GLY A 200 -0.88 -20.79 -9.45
CA GLY A 200 0.24 -21.64 -9.05
C GLY A 200 1.17 -20.96 -8.05
N GLN A 201 1.08 -19.64 -7.88
CA GLN A 201 1.97 -18.84 -7.06
C GLN A 201 1.18 -17.73 -6.37
N PHE A 202 1.40 -17.53 -5.07
CA PHE A 202 0.73 -16.47 -4.30
C PHE A 202 1.73 -15.69 -3.44
N LEU A 203 1.62 -14.37 -3.45
CA LEU A 203 2.20 -13.55 -2.39
C LEU A 203 1.16 -13.33 -1.30
N ILE A 204 1.58 -13.40 -0.04
CA ILE A 204 0.73 -13.12 1.11
C ILE A 204 1.39 -11.99 1.89
N VAL A 205 0.66 -10.89 2.09
CA VAL A 205 1.14 -9.70 2.78
C VAL A 205 0.59 -9.70 4.20
N GLY A 206 1.50 -9.73 5.17
CA GLY A 206 1.18 -9.55 6.58
C GLY A 206 1.76 -8.25 7.13
N VAL A 207 1.44 -7.97 8.39
CA VAL A 207 1.94 -6.83 9.15
C VAL A 207 2.30 -7.29 10.55
N LYS A 208 3.59 -7.18 10.89
CA LYS A 208 4.07 -7.43 12.26
C LYS A 208 3.76 -6.22 13.13
N TYR A 209 2.72 -6.29 13.97
CA TYR A 209 2.21 -5.10 14.67
C TYR A 209 3.23 -4.49 15.60
N TRP A 210 3.96 -5.31 16.36
CA TRP A 210 4.94 -4.80 17.33
C TRP A 210 6.00 -3.90 16.69
N GLN A 211 6.33 -4.13 15.41
CA GLN A 211 7.29 -3.32 14.66
C GLN A 211 6.91 -1.84 14.59
N ASN A 212 5.62 -1.52 14.64
CA ASN A 212 5.09 -0.15 14.62
C ASN A 212 4.39 0.26 15.91
N ALA A 213 3.71 -0.67 16.59
CA ALA A 213 2.95 -0.39 17.80
C ALA A 213 3.85 0.05 18.97
N PHE A 214 5.11 -0.39 19.03
CA PHE A 214 6.08 0.11 20.01
C PHE A 214 6.29 1.63 19.92
N LYS A 215 6.04 2.24 18.74
CA LYS A 215 6.14 3.68 18.49
C LYS A 215 4.78 4.36 18.49
N TYR A 216 3.77 3.72 17.89
CA TYR A 216 2.49 4.34 17.55
C TYR A 216 1.30 3.82 18.37
N ASN A 217 1.50 2.97 19.38
CA ASN A 217 0.44 2.46 20.25
C ASN A 217 -0.85 2.04 19.48
N ASN A 218 -2.02 2.46 19.95
CA ASN A 218 -3.31 2.26 19.31
C ASN A 218 -3.48 2.95 17.96
N PHE A 219 -2.72 4.02 17.66
CA PHE A 219 -2.73 4.63 16.32
C PHE A 219 -2.09 3.73 15.25
N SER A 220 -1.29 2.74 15.66
CA SER A 220 -0.49 1.91 14.76
C SER A 220 -1.31 1.21 13.68
N TYR A 221 -2.54 0.76 13.94
CA TYR A 221 -3.34 0.05 12.95
C TYR A 221 -3.64 0.91 11.71
N HIS A 222 -3.90 2.20 11.91
CA HIS A 222 -4.14 3.15 10.83
C HIS A 222 -2.87 3.36 9.98
N ALA A 223 -1.72 3.53 10.64
CA ALA A 223 -0.45 3.71 9.94
C ALA A 223 -0.02 2.47 9.14
N VAL A 224 -0.12 1.27 9.72
CA VAL A 224 0.38 0.03 9.08
C VAL A 224 -0.52 -0.45 7.93
N SER A 225 -1.83 -0.20 7.99
CA SER A 225 -2.73 -0.54 6.88
C SER A 225 -2.48 0.36 5.66
N MET A 226 -2.01 1.60 5.85
CA MET A 226 -1.49 2.42 4.75
C MET A 226 -0.18 1.87 4.18
N ASP A 227 0.71 1.33 5.02
CA ASP A 227 1.97 0.72 4.56
C ASP A 227 1.73 -0.53 3.65
N VAL A 228 0.59 -1.20 3.81
CA VAL A 228 0.16 -2.25 2.86
C VAL A 228 -0.17 -1.63 1.50
N GLY A 229 -0.90 -0.52 1.49
CA GLY A 229 -1.21 0.25 0.29
C GLY A 229 0.03 0.75 -0.46
N THR A 230 1.03 1.26 0.28
CA THR A 230 2.28 1.71 -0.34
C THR A 230 3.04 0.55 -0.97
N LEU A 231 3.07 -0.62 -0.33
CA LEU A 231 3.70 -1.83 -0.87
C LEU A 231 2.99 -2.33 -2.14
N VAL A 232 1.67 -2.49 -2.08
CA VAL A 232 0.88 -2.97 -3.22
C VAL A 232 1.02 -2.00 -4.40
N GLN A 233 0.93 -0.69 -4.17
CA GLN A 233 1.08 0.27 -5.26
C GLN A 233 2.50 0.27 -5.85
N THR A 234 3.51 -0.04 -5.05
CA THR A 234 4.87 -0.24 -5.57
C THR A 234 4.92 -1.40 -6.56
N TRP A 235 4.32 -2.53 -6.20
CA TRP A 235 4.22 -3.69 -7.09
C TRP A 235 3.44 -3.36 -8.34
N ARG A 236 2.33 -2.62 -8.23
CA ARG A 236 1.51 -2.22 -9.39
C ARG A 236 2.25 -1.30 -10.34
N LEU A 237 2.99 -0.31 -9.84
CA LEU A 237 3.83 0.55 -10.68
C LEU A 237 4.94 -0.26 -11.36
N TRP A 238 5.61 -1.14 -10.62
CA TRP A 238 6.73 -1.95 -11.14
C TRP A 238 6.28 -2.99 -12.17
N ALA A 239 5.19 -3.70 -11.89
CA ALA A 239 4.63 -4.77 -12.71
C ALA A 239 3.89 -4.20 -13.93
N GLY A 240 3.07 -3.17 -13.74
CA GLY A 240 2.30 -2.54 -14.81
C GLY A 240 3.20 -1.88 -15.87
N ALA A 241 4.36 -1.37 -15.46
CA ALA A 241 5.39 -0.89 -16.38
C ALA A 241 5.96 -1.97 -17.33
N GLN A 242 5.63 -3.23 -17.09
CA GLN A 242 6.07 -4.40 -17.84
C GLN A 242 4.88 -5.28 -18.26
N ASP A 243 3.69 -4.68 -18.41
CA ASP A 243 2.45 -5.33 -18.84
C ASP A 243 1.98 -6.50 -17.94
N ARG A 244 2.30 -6.41 -16.65
CA ARG A 244 1.89 -7.38 -15.61
C ARG A 244 0.94 -6.77 -14.61
N ARG A 245 -0.02 -7.55 -14.15
CA ARG A 245 -1.05 -7.13 -13.21
C ARG A 245 -0.74 -7.59 -11.81
N ILE A 246 -1.13 -6.75 -10.86
CA ILE A 246 -1.11 -7.04 -9.42
C ILE A 246 -2.50 -6.67 -8.91
N GLU A 247 -3.28 -7.70 -8.59
CA GLU A 247 -4.65 -7.60 -8.09
C GLU A 247 -4.73 -8.33 -6.73
N PRO A 248 -4.61 -7.59 -5.61
CA PRO A 248 -4.78 -8.18 -4.28
C PRO A 248 -6.21 -8.65 -4.04
N VAL A 249 -6.35 -9.83 -3.44
CA VAL A 249 -7.55 -10.30 -2.78
C VAL A 249 -7.53 -9.80 -1.34
N LEU A 250 -8.53 -9.01 -0.95
CA LEU A 250 -8.59 -8.37 0.37
C LEU A 250 -9.56 -9.09 1.33
N TRP A 251 -10.64 -9.70 0.82
CA TRP A 251 -11.56 -10.52 1.60
C TRP A 251 -11.26 -12.00 1.40
N PHE A 252 -10.48 -12.57 2.32
CA PHE A 252 -10.12 -13.99 2.36
C PHE A 252 -10.23 -14.54 3.78
N ASP A 253 -10.14 -15.86 3.92
CA ASP A 253 -10.07 -16.52 5.23
C ASP A 253 -8.69 -16.32 5.88
N GLN A 254 -8.61 -15.25 6.68
CA GLN A 254 -7.39 -14.91 7.41
C GLN A 254 -7.03 -15.99 8.44
N ALA A 255 -8.01 -16.63 9.08
CA ALA A 255 -7.75 -17.64 10.10
C ALA A 255 -7.08 -18.88 9.50
N ALA A 256 -7.55 -19.35 8.34
CA ALA A 256 -6.97 -20.48 7.63
C ALA A 256 -5.51 -20.23 7.19
N LEU A 257 -5.20 -19.02 6.74
CA LEU A 257 -3.83 -18.65 6.33
C LEU A 257 -2.92 -18.34 7.53
N THR A 258 -3.46 -17.76 8.60
CA THR A 258 -2.74 -17.58 9.88
C THR A 258 -2.31 -18.92 10.46
N ASP A 259 -3.20 -19.94 10.45
CA ASP A 259 -2.84 -21.31 10.85
C ASP A 259 -1.77 -21.91 9.93
N LEU A 260 -1.94 -21.80 8.60
CA LEU A 260 -0.96 -22.30 7.62
C LEU A 260 0.44 -21.70 7.86
N LEU A 261 0.50 -20.38 8.08
CA LEU A 261 1.73 -19.64 8.32
C LEU A 261 2.25 -19.77 9.76
N GLY A 262 1.52 -20.49 10.63
CA GLY A 262 1.91 -20.70 12.03
C GLY A 262 2.04 -19.40 12.82
N LEU A 263 1.26 -18.37 12.47
CA LEU A 263 1.33 -17.05 13.08
C LEU A 263 0.53 -17.00 14.38
N VAL A 264 0.95 -16.14 15.29
CA VAL A 264 0.15 -15.75 16.46
C VAL A 264 -0.79 -14.63 16.02
N PRO A 265 -2.12 -14.80 16.06
CA PRO A 265 -3.07 -13.87 15.44
C PRO A 265 -2.87 -12.40 15.85
N ASP A 266 -2.70 -12.13 17.15
CA ASP A 266 -2.57 -10.75 17.64
C ASP A 266 -1.17 -10.13 17.42
N ASP A 267 -0.16 -10.93 17.03
CA ASP A 267 1.20 -10.44 16.78
C ASP A 267 1.38 -10.01 15.32
N GLU A 268 0.72 -10.73 14.40
CA GLU A 268 0.80 -10.48 12.97
C GLU A 268 -0.52 -10.81 12.25
N ALA A 269 -1.02 -9.81 11.52
CA ALA A 269 -2.23 -9.95 10.72
C ALA A 269 -1.93 -10.01 9.23
N LEU A 270 -2.82 -10.64 8.48
CA LEU A 270 -2.75 -10.76 7.03
C LEU A 270 -3.71 -9.76 6.38
N PHE A 271 -3.23 -9.00 5.40
CA PHE A 271 -3.98 -7.90 4.80
C PHE A 271 -4.34 -8.12 3.33
N ALA A 272 -3.52 -8.88 2.59
CA ALA A 272 -3.75 -9.15 1.18
C ALA A 272 -3.13 -10.49 0.77
N VAL A 273 -3.77 -11.14 -0.19
CA VAL A 273 -3.17 -12.24 -0.96
C VAL A 273 -3.15 -11.84 -2.42
N VAL A 274 -2.01 -11.95 -3.10
CA VAL A 274 -1.85 -11.62 -4.51
C VAL A 274 -1.58 -12.90 -5.29
N PRO A 275 -2.58 -13.45 -6.00
CA PRO A 275 -2.35 -14.49 -7.00
C PRO A 275 -1.47 -13.94 -8.13
N LEU A 276 -0.48 -14.71 -8.58
CA LEU A 276 0.40 -14.31 -9.68
C LEU A 276 0.18 -15.22 -10.89
N THR A 277 0.07 -14.63 -12.07
CA THR A 277 0.29 -15.34 -13.33
C THR A 277 1.76 -15.76 -13.40
N TRP A 278 2.03 -17.00 -13.82
CA TRP A 278 3.37 -17.56 -13.77
C TRP A 278 3.70 -18.31 -15.06
N ALA A 279 4.93 -18.14 -15.53
CA ALA A 279 5.36 -18.75 -16.78
C ALA A 279 5.44 -20.27 -16.58
N PRO A 280 4.94 -21.07 -17.52
CA PRO A 280 5.12 -22.51 -17.44
C PRO A 280 6.61 -22.83 -17.41
N ALA A 281 7.01 -23.81 -16.59
CA ALA A 281 8.40 -24.23 -16.52
C ALA A 281 8.87 -24.66 -17.92
N GLY A 282 9.87 -23.98 -18.47
CA GLY A 282 10.40 -24.32 -19.79
C GLY A 282 10.97 -25.74 -19.81
N GLY A 283 10.38 -26.62 -20.62
CA GLY A 283 11.06 -27.81 -21.15
C GLY A 283 11.34 -28.97 -20.19
N ALA A 284 10.29 -29.57 -19.62
CA ALA A 284 10.10 -31.00 -19.84
C ALA A 284 8.79 -31.10 -20.63
N GLY A 285 8.84 -31.70 -21.83
CA GLY A 285 7.63 -31.93 -22.62
C GLY A 285 6.56 -32.65 -21.78
N PRO A 286 5.28 -32.62 -22.20
CA PRO A 286 4.27 -33.43 -21.53
C PRO A 286 4.78 -34.87 -21.48
N ALA A 287 4.87 -35.45 -20.29
CA ALA A 287 5.12 -36.88 -20.17
C ALA A 287 4.04 -37.58 -21.01
N PRO A 288 4.40 -38.41 -21.99
CA PRO A 288 3.41 -39.12 -22.77
C PRO A 288 2.73 -40.14 -21.84
N GLY A 289 1.45 -39.91 -21.56
CA GLY A 289 0.57 -40.91 -20.96
C GLY A 289 0.14 -40.64 -19.52
N ALA A 290 -0.75 -39.66 -19.31
CA ALA A 290 -1.81 -39.81 -18.32
C ALA A 290 -3.14 -39.66 -19.07
N GLN A 291 -3.58 -40.77 -19.68
CA GLN A 291 -4.90 -40.87 -20.26
C GLN A 291 -5.94 -40.55 -19.17
N ALA A 292 -6.84 -39.63 -19.50
CA ALA A 292 -8.12 -39.50 -18.84
C ALA A 292 -8.91 -40.80 -19.04
N GLY A 293 -9.21 -41.50 -17.94
CA GLY A 293 -9.99 -42.73 -17.96
C GLY A 293 -9.91 -43.44 -16.61
N GLY A 294 -10.87 -43.17 -15.73
CA GLY A 294 -10.93 -43.83 -14.43
C GLY A 294 -11.86 -43.11 -13.47
N ASP A 295 -13.15 -43.37 -13.67
CA ASP A 295 -14.27 -43.07 -12.77
C ASP A 295 -13.88 -43.39 -11.31
N ARG A 296 -13.64 -42.37 -10.49
CA ARG A 296 -13.44 -42.55 -9.05
C ARG A 296 -14.79 -42.50 -8.37
N SER A 297 -15.42 -43.67 -8.32
CA SER A 297 -16.56 -43.95 -7.46
C SER A 297 -16.30 -43.48 -6.03
N ALA A 298 -17.28 -42.78 -5.49
CA ALA A 298 -17.32 -42.33 -4.11
C ALA A 298 -17.30 -43.55 -3.16
N GLY A 299 -16.25 -43.64 -2.33
CA GLY A 299 -16.23 -44.53 -1.17
C GLY A 299 -17.03 -43.93 -0.01
N PRO A 300 -17.70 -44.75 0.82
CA PRO A 300 -18.65 -44.26 1.82
C PRO A 300 -17.94 -43.53 2.97
N ALA A 301 -18.63 -42.50 3.47
CA ALA A 301 -18.24 -41.72 4.65
C ALA A 301 -18.15 -42.63 5.89
N GLY A 302 -16.92 -42.94 6.31
CA GLY A 302 -16.59 -43.52 7.60
C GLY A 302 -16.25 -42.43 8.60
N GLY A 303 -16.99 -42.40 9.71
CA GLY A 303 -17.00 -41.31 10.68
C GLY A 303 -15.74 -41.12 11.52
N GLY A 304 -15.66 -39.91 12.10
CA GLY A 304 -15.05 -39.66 13.40
C GLY A 304 -13.53 -39.82 13.51
N ALA A 305 -12.77 -39.05 12.72
CA ALA A 305 -11.39 -38.72 13.07
C ALA A 305 -11.32 -37.22 13.34
N GLY A 306 -10.90 -36.81 14.54
CA GLY A 306 -10.57 -35.40 14.83
C GLY A 306 -9.52 -34.89 13.84
N PRO A 307 -9.42 -33.56 13.60
CA PRO A 307 -8.54 -33.02 12.58
C PRO A 307 -7.10 -33.51 12.83
N ALA A 308 -6.57 -34.26 11.86
CA ALA A 308 -5.15 -34.60 11.83
C ALA A 308 -4.32 -33.30 11.98
N PRO A 309 -3.17 -33.30 12.68
CA PRO A 309 -2.38 -32.09 12.83
C PRO A 309 -2.06 -31.50 11.45
N GLY A 310 -2.70 -30.37 11.12
CA GLY A 310 -2.61 -29.79 9.79
C GLY A 310 -1.18 -29.41 9.43
N VAL A 311 -0.80 -29.56 8.17
CA VAL A 311 0.49 -29.12 7.63
C VAL A 311 0.59 -27.60 7.78
N ARG A 312 1.48 -27.11 8.64
CA ARG A 312 1.71 -25.68 8.91
C ARG A 312 3.18 -25.36 9.13
N VAL A 313 3.53 -24.09 8.96
CA VAL A 313 4.85 -23.56 9.32
C VAL A 313 5.11 -23.78 10.81
N ARG A 314 6.31 -24.29 11.12
CA ARG A 314 6.80 -24.51 12.49
C ARG A 314 7.96 -23.58 12.89
N HIS A 315 8.45 -22.78 11.95
CA HIS A 315 9.45 -21.77 12.24
C HIS A 315 8.77 -20.59 12.95
N ALA A 316 9.27 -20.27 14.16
CA ALA A 316 8.84 -19.09 14.91
C ALA A 316 9.75 -17.90 14.61
N ASP A 317 9.16 -16.71 14.52
CA ASP A 317 9.92 -15.45 14.48
C ASP A 317 10.61 -15.22 15.82
N GLN A 318 11.85 -14.73 15.79
CA GLN A 318 12.59 -14.35 16.99
C GLN A 318 12.70 -12.82 17.09
N GLU A 319 11.90 -12.27 17.99
CA GLU A 319 11.93 -10.86 18.35
C GLU A 319 13.17 -10.53 19.20
N ARG A 320 13.68 -9.31 19.04
CA ARG A 320 14.77 -8.73 19.83
C ARG A 320 14.26 -8.03 21.09
N SER A 321 13.09 -7.39 21.04
CA SER A 321 12.50 -6.73 22.22
C SER A 321 12.34 -7.70 23.38
N ARG A 322 12.73 -7.25 24.58
CA ARG A 322 12.58 -8.00 25.83
C ARG A 322 11.16 -7.95 26.34
N ARG A 323 10.43 -6.86 26.07
CA ARG A 323 9.03 -6.68 26.45
C ARG A 323 8.18 -6.34 25.24
N LEU A 324 7.14 -7.14 25.01
CA LEU A 324 6.07 -6.84 24.08
C LEU A 324 4.95 -6.12 24.85
N LEU A 325 4.53 -4.96 24.37
CA LEU A 325 3.37 -4.27 24.92
C LEU A 325 2.15 -4.57 24.08
N GLU A 326 1.03 -4.69 24.77
CA GLU A 326 -0.28 -4.96 24.18
C GLU A 326 -1.11 -3.68 24.22
N PHE A 327 -1.90 -3.47 23.17
CA PHE A 327 -2.73 -2.29 23.03
C PHE A 327 -4.15 -2.72 22.65
N ASP A 328 -5.11 -2.51 23.55
CA ASP A 328 -6.46 -3.09 23.44
C ASP A 328 -7.21 -2.62 22.20
N THR A 329 -7.19 -1.31 21.92
CA THR A 329 -7.89 -0.77 20.73
C THR A 329 -7.28 -1.33 19.45
N LEU A 330 -5.95 -1.45 19.36
CA LEU A 330 -5.26 -2.08 18.23
C LEU A 330 -5.69 -3.55 18.03
N ARG A 331 -5.76 -4.33 19.12
CA ARG A 331 -6.21 -5.73 19.05
C ARG A 331 -7.67 -5.84 18.65
N ARG A 332 -8.53 -4.97 19.17
CA ARG A 332 -9.97 -4.96 18.84
C ARG A 332 -10.19 -4.65 17.36
N ILE A 333 -9.53 -3.62 16.81
CA ILE A 333 -9.67 -3.30 15.38
C ILE A 333 -9.09 -4.42 14.52
N HIS A 334 -7.94 -4.97 14.90
CA HIS A 334 -7.38 -6.14 14.23
C HIS A 334 -8.38 -7.29 14.15
N ARG A 335 -8.89 -7.76 15.30
CA ARG A 335 -9.82 -8.88 15.36
C ARG A 335 -11.11 -8.60 14.57
N ALA A 336 -11.68 -7.40 14.70
CA ALA A 336 -12.88 -6.99 13.96
C ALA A 336 -12.68 -7.11 12.44
N THR A 337 -11.56 -6.63 11.91
CA THR A 337 -11.24 -6.79 10.49
C THR A 337 -10.92 -8.23 10.09
N ALA A 338 -10.34 -9.03 10.98
CA ALA A 338 -9.94 -10.41 10.70
C ALA A 338 -11.15 -11.36 10.64
N THR A 339 -12.20 -11.10 11.42
CA THR A 339 -13.42 -11.92 11.46
C THR A 339 -14.47 -11.52 10.43
N ALA A 340 -14.34 -10.37 9.77
CA ALA A 340 -15.24 -9.92 8.71
C ALA A 340 -14.97 -10.69 7.39
N LEU A 341 -15.51 -11.91 7.30
CA LEU A 341 -15.30 -12.83 6.18
C LEU A 341 -16.26 -12.59 5.00
N ASP A 342 -17.43 -12.01 5.26
CA ASP A 342 -18.44 -11.78 4.23
C ASP A 342 -17.88 -10.86 3.16
N ARG A 343 -17.70 -11.42 1.96
CA ARG A 343 -17.20 -10.67 0.82
C ARG A 343 -18.30 -9.76 0.29
N PRO A 344 -18.07 -8.45 0.20
CA PRO A 344 -19.03 -7.52 -0.40
C PRO A 344 -19.33 -7.88 -1.85
N PRO A 345 -20.54 -7.62 -2.36
CA PRO A 345 -20.84 -7.79 -3.77
C PRO A 345 -20.00 -6.82 -4.61
N ARG A 346 -19.76 -7.19 -5.87
CA ARG A 346 -19.06 -6.29 -6.80
C ARG A 346 -19.86 -5.01 -6.98
N GLY A 347 -19.18 -3.86 -6.94
CA GLY A 347 -19.81 -2.54 -7.06
C GLY A 347 -20.45 -2.00 -5.78
N ALA A 348 -20.26 -2.67 -4.62
CA ALA A 348 -20.75 -2.18 -3.33
C ALA A 348 -20.23 -0.76 -3.00
N LEU A 349 -19.07 -0.41 -3.53
CA LEU A 349 -18.37 0.85 -3.29
C LEU A 349 -19.00 2.06 -4.00
N ALA A 350 -19.92 1.85 -4.95
CA ALA A 350 -20.63 2.93 -5.61
C ALA A 350 -21.35 3.87 -4.62
N ALA A 351 -21.87 3.35 -3.50
CA ALA A 351 -22.51 4.14 -2.45
C ALA A 351 -21.52 5.04 -1.67
N ALA A 352 -20.26 4.63 -1.61
CA ALA A 352 -19.17 5.35 -0.96
C ALA A 352 -18.47 6.36 -1.88
N ALA A 353 -18.90 6.45 -3.14
CA ALA A 353 -18.35 7.39 -4.11
C ALA A 353 -18.38 8.83 -3.58
N VAL A 354 -17.35 9.58 -3.96
CA VAL A 354 -17.26 11.00 -3.63
C VAL A 354 -18.32 11.79 -4.42
N PRO A 355 -19.13 12.65 -3.76
CA PRO A 355 -20.09 13.53 -4.43
C PRO A 355 -19.42 14.45 -5.47
N PRO A 356 -20.15 14.97 -6.47
CA PRO A 356 -19.61 16.03 -7.33
C PRO A 356 -19.35 17.32 -6.54
N ALA A 357 -18.41 18.14 -7.01
CA ALA A 357 -18.19 19.46 -6.44
C ALA A 357 -19.35 20.43 -6.79
N PRO A 358 -19.65 21.43 -5.94
CA PRO A 358 -20.69 22.41 -6.25
C PRO A 358 -20.42 23.16 -7.57
N PRO A 359 -21.43 23.35 -8.43
CA PRO A 359 -21.24 23.94 -9.77
C PRO A 359 -20.91 25.43 -9.73
N ASP A 360 -21.34 26.15 -8.69
CA ASP A 360 -21.20 27.59 -8.50
C ASP A 360 -19.82 28.04 -8.00
N ARG A 361 -18.97 27.11 -7.54
CA ARG A 361 -17.63 27.46 -7.05
C ARG A 361 -16.68 27.84 -8.18
N PRO A 362 -15.83 28.87 -7.99
CA PRO A 362 -14.81 29.27 -8.97
C PRO A 362 -13.87 28.12 -9.29
N ARG A 363 -13.65 27.90 -10.60
CA ARG A 363 -12.75 26.88 -11.14
C ARG A 363 -11.52 27.52 -11.78
N ILE A 364 -10.37 26.92 -11.56
CA ILE A 364 -9.10 27.28 -12.20
C ILE A 364 -8.67 26.08 -13.04
N PRO A 365 -8.65 26.18 -14.38
CA PRO A 365 -8.12 25.09 -15.21
C PRO A 365 -6.63 24.92 -14.94
N LEU A 366 -6.18 23.67 -14.85
CA LEU A 366 -4.76 23.36 -14.73
C LEU A 366 -4.11 23.24 -16.13
N PRO A 367 -2.83 23.60 -16.27
CA PRO A 367 -2.10 23.36 -17.51
C PRO A 367 -1.87 21.87 -17.74
N GLU A 368 -1.41 21.51 -18.94
CA GLU A 368 -0.97 20.14 -19.22
C GLU A 368 0.09 19.67 -18.21
N PRO A 369 -0.06 18.46 -17.63
CA PRO A 369 0.90 17.89 -16.69
C PRO A 369 2.32 17.81 -17.25
N THR A 370 3.31 18.16 -16.42
CA THR A 370 4.73 17.91 -16.73
C THR A 370 4.96 16.40 -16.96
N PRO A 371 5.56 15.99 -18.09
CA PRO A 371 5.91 14.58 -18.32
C PRO A 371 6.94 14.05 -17.31
N MET A 372 6.82 12.78 -16.95
CA MET A 372 7.69 12.07 -16.01
C MET A 372 8.42 10.89 -16.70
N PRO A 373 9.41 11.17 -17.58
CA PRO A 373 10.12 10.16 -18.36
C PRO A 373 11.12 9.32 -17.51
N MET A 374 11.29 9.64 -16.22
CA MET A 374 12.16 8.88 -15.33
C MET A 374 11.76 7.40 -15.31
N PRO A 375 12.70 6.45 -15.49
CA PRO A 375 12.40 5.03 -15.37
C PRO A 375 11.76 4.70 -14.03
N VAL A 376 10.76 3.80 -14.01
CA VAL A 376 10.04 3.48 -12.79
C VAL A 376 11.00 2.99 -11.69
N SER A 377 11.95 2.10 -12.00
CA SER A 377 12.93 1.63 -11.00
C SER A 377 13.77 2.79 -10.43
N ALA A 378 14.13 3.78 -11.25
CA ALA A 378 14.84 4.97 -10.80
C ALA A 378 13.97 5.89 -9.92
N ALA A 379 12.68 6.05 -10.25
CA ALA A 379 11.74 6.77 -9.40
C ALA A 379 11.51 6.05 -8.06
N LEU A 380 11.48 4.70 -8.08
CA LEU A 380 11.41 3.90 -6.86
C LEU A 380 12.67 4.13 -6.00
N THR A 381 13.86 4.00 -6.57
CA THR A 381 15.11 4.16 -5.82
C THR A 381 15.35 5.60 -5.37
N GLY A 382 14.96 6.58 -6.18
CA GLY A 382 15.21 8.01 -5.95
C GLY A 382 14.20 8.72 -5.03
N ARG A 383 13.06 8.09 -4.71
CA ARG A 383 12.08 8.71 -3.80
C ARG A 383 12.70 8.91 -2.41
N ARG A 384 12.33 10.02 -1.76
CA ARG A 384 12.72 10.31 -0.38
C ARG A 384 11.75 11.27 0.28
N SER A 385 11.74 11.28 1.61
CA SER A 385 11.07 12.32 2.39
C SER A 385 12.02 13.50 2.63
N SER A 386 11.59 14.73 2.39
CA SER A 386 12.40 15.94 2.51
C SER A 386 12.69 16.36 3.95
N PHE A 387 11.78 16.13 4.91
CA PHE A 387 11.89 16.53 6.33
C PHE A 387 12.55 17.90 6.59
N GLY A 388 11.75 18.96 6.55
CA GLY A 388 12.20 20.31 6.95
C GLY A 388 13.11 21.00 5.93
N ARG A 389 13.31 20.41 4.74
CA ARG A 389 14.18 20.95 3.68
C ARG A 389 13.47 21.90 2.71
N PHE A 390 12.17 22.13 2.83
CA PHE A 390 11.44 22.99 1.89
C PHE A 390 11.94 24.44 1.91
N ALA A 391 11.88 25.09 0.76
CA ALA A 391 12.21 26.49 0.56
C ALA A 391 11.22 27.15 -0.39
N ALA A 392 10.50 28.16 0.09
CA ALA A 392 9.50 28.90 -0.69
C ALA A 392 10.11 29.80 -1.78
N GLY A 393 11.42 30.08 -1.72
CA GLY A 393 12.09 31.03 -2.61
C GLY A 393 12.03 30.69 -4.10
N ARG A 394 11.68 29.44 -4.46
CA ARG A 394 11.36 29.05 -5.84
C ARG A 394 9.95 28.45 -5.89
N PRO A 395 8.96 29.14 -6.48
CA PRO A 395 7.62 28.60 -6.60
C PRO A 395 7.61 27.34 -7.49
N MET A 396 6.71 26.42 -7.19
CA MET A 396 6.47 25.23 -8.00
C MET A 396 5.78 25.63 -9.32
N PRO A 397 6.22 25.13 -10.48
CA PRO A 397 5.47 25.27 -11.73
C PRO A 397 4.07 24.66 -11.61
N ALA A 398 3.04 25.34 -12.15
CA ALA A 398 1.67 24.81 -12.15
C ALA A 398 1.55 23.44 -12.87
N ALA A 399 2.36 23.19 -13.90
CA ALA A 399 2.41 21.90 -14.59
C ALA A 399 2.92 20.74 -13.71
N ASP A 400 3.80 21.03 -12.75
CA ASP A 400 4.27 20.03 -11.78
C ASP A 400 3.16 19.71 -10.76
N LEU A 401 2.42 20.72 -10.30
CA LEU A 401 1.22 20.50 -9.48
C LEU A 401 0.18 19.67 -10.26
N ALA A 402 -0.06 20.01 -11.53
CA ALA A 402 -0.99 19.29 -12.39
C ALA A 402 -0.60 17.81 -12.55
N ALA A 403 0.70 17.51 -12.71
CA ALA A 403 1.23 16.16 -12.74
C ALA A 403 1.03 15.40 -11.42
N LEU A 404 1.33 16.03 -10.27
CA LEU A 404 1.09 15.43 -8.96
C LEU A 404 -0.40 15.10 -8.74
N LEU A 405 -1.29 16.04 -9.05
CA LEU A 405 -2.73 15.87 -8.91
C LEU A 405 -3.28 14.76 -9.83
N ARG A 406 -2.89 14.76 -11.11
CA ARG A 406 -3.30 13.73 -12.08
C ARG A 406 -2.84 12.34 -11.63
N ALA A 407 -1.57 12.20 -11.22
CA ALA A 407 -1.01 10.92 -10.79
C ALA A 407 -1.69 10.41 -9.51
N THR A 408 -1.87 11.27 -8.51
CA THR A 408 -2.45 10.88 -7.22
C THR A 408 -3.94 10.58 -7.32
N ALA A 409 -4.72 11.36 -8.07
CA ALA A 409 -6.15 11.10 -8.27
C ALA A 409 -6.42 9.84 -9.10
N GLY A 410 -5.49 9.43 -9.97
CA GLY A 410 -5.58 8.18 -10.73
C GLY A 410 -5.15 6.93 -9.96
N SER A 411 -4.75 7.06 -8.69
CA SER A 411 -4.25 5.92 -7.90
C SER A 411 -5.41 5.12 -7.29
N THR A 412 -5.39 3.81 -7.48
CA THR A 412 -6.42 2.86 -7.01
C THR A 412 -5.76 1.64 -6.36
N VAL A 413 -6.52 0.91 -5.55
CA VAL A 413 -6.14 -0.43 -5.07
C VAL A 413 -7.18 -1.39 -5.63
N PRO A 414 -6.93 -1.96 -6.82
CA PRO A 414 -7.90 -2.83 -7.43
C PRO A 414 -8.05 -4.10 -6.60
N CYS A 415 -9.27 -4.57 -6.42
CA CYS A 415 -9.55 -5.79 -5.67
C CYS A 415 -10.76 -6.55 -6.23
N GLU A 416 -11.06 -7.70 -5.63
CA GLU A 416 -12.06 -8.64 -6.14
C GLU A 416 -13.51 -8.13 -6.08
N ILE A 417 -13.76 -7.01 -5.38
CA ILE A 417 -15.07 -6.37 -5.25
C ILE A 417 -15.28 -5.20 -6.22
N ASP A 418 -14.30 -4.87 -7.06
CA ASP A 418 -14.43 -3.74 -7.97
C ASP A 418 -15.37 -4.05 -9.16
N ALA A 419 -16.12 -3.04 -9.59
CA ALA A 419 -16.98 -3.03 -10.77
C ALA A 419 -16.62 -1.87 -11.72
N ALA A 420 -17.14 -1.94 -12.96
CA ALA A 420 -16.88 -0.93 -14.00
C ALA A 420 -17.34 0.48 -13.62
N ASP A 421 -18.43 0.55 -12.84
CA ASP A 421 -19.11 1.78 -12.46
C ASP A 421 -18.59 2.35 -11.13
N ASP A 422 -17.59 1.72 -10.51
CA ASP A 422 -17.00 2.24 -9.28
C ASP A 422 -16.24 3.54 -9.57
N ARG A 423 -16.65 4.60 -8.87
CA ARG A 423 -16.02 5.91 -8.89
C ARG A 423 -14.75 5.92 -8.03
N PRO A 424 -13.85 6.89 -8.20
CA PRO A 424 -12.71 7.03 -7.30
C PRO A 424 -13.19 7.13 -5.84
N LEU A 425 -12.69 6.24 -5.00
CA LEU A 425 -12.96 6.21 -3.55
C LEU A 425 -12.42 7.44 -2.83
N ALA A 426 -11.42 8.08 -3.42
CA ALA A 426 -10.71 9.19 -2.82
C ALA A 426 -10.78 10.45 -3.69
N ARG A 427 -10.82 11.61 -3.03
CA ARG A 427 -10.65 12.92 -3.67
C ARG A 427 -9.39 13.59 -3.13
N ILE A 428 -8.64 14.24 -4.01
CA ILE A 428 -7.47 15.02 -3.65
C ILE A 428 -7.87 16.48 -3.46
N HIS A 429 -7.64 17.03 -2.27
CA HIS A 429 -7.66 18.46 -2.03
C HIS A 429 -6.23 19.02 -2.04
N ALA A 430 -6.10 20.33 -2.25
CA ALA A 430 -4.81 21.01 -2.28
C ALA A 430 -4.89 22.35 -1.55
N PHE A 431 -4.01 22.55 -0.57
CA PHE A 431 -3.68 23.86 -0.05
C PHE A 431 -2.47 24.40 -0.81
N VAL A 432 -2.68 25.41 -1.64
CA VAL A 432 -1.66 26.04 -2.47
C VAL A 432 -1.03 27.19 -1.68
N ASN A 433 0.30 27.14 -1.49
CA ASN A 433 1.09 28.23 -0.93
C ASN A 433 1.88 28.98 -2.02
N HIS A 434 2.80 28.26 -2.69
CA HIS A 434 3.82 28.84 -3.57
C HIS A 434 3.83 28.14 -4.94
N VAL A 435 2.71 28.18 -5.67
CA VAL A 435 2.60 27.62 -7.02
C VAL A 435 2.42 28.75 -8.03
N ALA A 436 3.27 28.78 -9.05
CA ALA A 436 3.28 29.84 -10.05
C ALA A 436 1.95 29.91 -10.80
N GLY A 437 1.32 31.09 -10.84
CA GLY A 437 0.06 31.32 -11.57
C GLY A 437 -1.21 30.78 -10.90
N ILE A 438 -1.11 30.16 -9.73
CA ILE A 438 -2.28 29.68 -8.97
C ILE A 438 -2.33 30.46 -7.64
N PRO A 439 -3.41 31.23 -7.37
CA PRO A 439 -3.55 31.96 -6.13
C PRO A 439 -3.50 31.06 -4.91
N ALA A 440 -2.93 31.55 -3.81
CA ALA A 440 -2.92 30.81 -2.56
C ALA A 440 -4.35 30.60 -2.03
N GLY A 441 -4.61 29.40 -1.49
CA GLY A 441 -5.93 28.99 -1.01
C GLY A 441 -6.10 27.48 -0.90
N GLY A 442 -7.26 27.05 -0.41
CA GLY A 442 -7.69 25.65 -0.39
C GLY A 442 -8.55 25.31 -1.60
N TYR A 443 -8.29 24.16 -2.23
CA TYR A 443 -8.94 23.71 -3.46
C TYR A 443 -9.32 22.23 -3.38
N GLY A 444 -10.40 21.83 -4.05
CA GLY A 444 -10.67 20.43 -4.43
C GLY A 444 -10.23 20.20 -5.88
N TYR A 445 -9.61 19.07 -6.19
CA TYR A 445 -9.24 18.71 -7.56
C TYR A 445 -10.37 17.93 -8.25
N GLU A 446 -10.68 18.31 -9.50
CA GLU A 446 -11.67 17.67 -10.37
C GLU A 446 -10.94 17.02 -11.57
N PRO A 447 -10.69 15.70 -11.56
CA PRO A 447 -9.91 15.00 -12.59
C PRO A 447 -10.49 15.06 -14.00
N GLU A 448 -11.82 15.08 -14.13
CA GLU A 448 -12.58 15.05 -15.37
C GLU A 448 -12.41 16.34 -16.17
N THR A 449 -12.50 17.48 -15.50
CA THR A 449 -12.31 18.82 -16.10
C THR A 449 -10.86 19.31 -15.99
N HIS A 450 -10.00 18.55 -15.32
CA HIS A 450 -8.61 18.91 -15.02
C HIS A 450 -8.51 20.31 -14.37
N SER A 451 -9.30 20.55 -13.32
CA SER A 451 -9.41 21.88 -12.71
C SER A 451 -9.35 21.83 -11.18
N LEU A 452 -9.02 22.98 -10.58
CA LEU A 452 -9.09 23.23 -9.15
C LEU A 452 -10.36 24.02 -8.81
N VAL A 453 -11.19 23.49 -7.92
CA VAL A 453 -12.41 24.11 -7.41
C VAL A 453 -12.08 24.81 -6.08
N ARG A 454 -12.16 26.14 -6.04
CA ARG A 454 -11.76 26.93 -4.87
C ARG A 454 -12.71 26.70 -3.69
N THR A 455 -12.15 26.45 -2.52
CA THR A 455 -12.85 26.24 -1.24
C THR A 455 -12.58 27.38 -0.25
N THR A 456 -11.30 27.74 -0.07
CA THR A 456 -10.88 28.91 0.73
C THR A 456 -9.90 29.77 -0.07
N ALA A 457 -9.86 31.05 0.23
CA ALA A 457 -9.00 32.03 -0.43
C ALA A 457 -8.00 32.61 0.56
N GLY A 458 -6.81 32.96 0.07
CA GLY A 458 -5.74 33.52 0.89
C GLY A 458 -4.70 32.48 1.29
N PRO A 459 -3.57 32.93 1.87
CA PRO A 459 -2.44 32.07 2.19
C PRO A 459 -2.80 31.06 3.30
N PRO A 460 -2.70 29.74 3.07
CA PRO A 460 -3.07 28.74 4.06
C PRO A 460 -1.93 28.41 5.05
N GLY A 461 -0.74 29.00 4.90
CA GLY A 461 0.46 28.65 5.66
C GLY A 461 0.29 28.64 7.18
N ASP A 462 -0.35 29.67 7.74
CA ASP A 462 -0.60 29.77 9.18
C ASP A 462 -1.60 28.71 9.68
N PHE A 463 -2.68 28.47 8.94
CA PHE A 463 -3.62 27.37 9.22
C PHE A 463 -2.88 26.01 9.22
N LEU A 464 -2.10 25.75 8.16
CA LEU A 464 -1.36 24.51 8.00
C LEU A 464 -0.39 24.30 9.17
N GLN A 465 0.39 25.32 9.52
CA GLN A 465 1.42 25.20 10.54
C GLN A 465 0.85 25.05 11.96
N ARG A 466 -0.23 25.76 12.30
CA ARG A 466 -0.89 25.67 13.61
C ARG A 466 -1.57 24.31 13.83
N ASN A 467 -2.02 23.65 12.77
CA ASN A 467 -2.68 22.35 12.83
C ASN A 467 -1.74 21.16 12.59
N TYR A 468 -0.41 21.37 12.62
CA TYR A 468 0.58 20.33 12.45
C TYR A 468 1.29 19.99 13.77
N PHE A 469 1.33 18.71 14.14
CA PHE A 469 1.75 18.28 15.49
C PHE A 469 3.25 17.98 15.63
N LEU A 470 3.99 17.97 14.53
CA LEU A 470 5.41 17.58 14.54
C LEU A 470 6.30 18.76 14.18
N ALA A 471 7.53 18.77 14.72
CA ALA A 471 8.52 19.80 14.45
C ALA A 471 9.48 19.45 13.28
N ASN A 472 9.06 18.59 12.36
CA ASN A 472 9.91 18.05 11.29
C ASN A 472 9.62 18.64 9.89
N TYR A 473 8.63 19.53 9.77
CA TYR A 473 8.31 20.28 8.55
C TYR A 473 7.91 21.72 8.91
N ASN A 474 8.29 22.65 8.04
CA ASN A 474 7.68 23.97 7.97
C ASN A 474 6.69 23.94 6.80
N LEU A 475 5.39 23.95 7.09
CA LEU A 475 4.34 23.78 6.08
C LEU A 475 4.13 25.04 5.24
N GLU A 476 4.40 26.22 5.81
CA GLU A 476 4.37 27.49 5.08
C GLU A 476 5.40 27.51 3.95
N GLN A 477 6.53 26.82 4.11
CA GLN A 477 7.59 26.73 3.10
C GLN A 477 7.31 25.70 1.99
N ALA A 478 6.37 24.78 2.19
CA ALA A 478 5.95 23.84 1.14
C ALA A 478 5.20 24.61 0.05
N ALA A 479 5.39 24.26 -1.22
CA ALA A 479 4.66 24.89 -2.32
C ALA A 479 3.17 24.53 -2.31
N VAL A 480 2.87 23.27 -1.95
CA VAL A 480 1.51 22.74 -1.85
C VAL A 480 1.43 21.67 -0.76
N VAL A 481 0.27 21.55 -0.12
CA VAL A 481 -0.09 20.42 0.74
C VAL A 481 -1.33 19.74 0.16
N LEU A 482 -1.15 18.53 -0.38
CA LEU A 482 -2.24 17.69 -0.87
C LEU A 482 -2.86 16.88 0.27
N VAL A 483 -4.19 16.73 0.24
CA VAL A 483 -4.97 16.07 1.28
C VAL A 483 -5.92 15.08 0.60
N PRO A 484 -5.57 13.79 0.51
CA PRO A 484 -6.50 12.78 0.05
C PRO A 484 -7.56 12.52 1.13
N THR A 485 -8.80 12.47 0.69
CA THR A 485 -9.97 12.27 1.56
C THR A 485 -10.80 11.11 1.05
N VAL A 486 -11.46 10.38 1.96
CA VAL A 486 -12.33 9.23 1.66
C VAL A 486 -13.58 9.31 2.52
N ARG A 487 -14.75 8.92 1.97
CA ARG A 487 -15.99 8.76 2.75
C ARG A 487 -15.94 7.49 3.59
N THR A 488 -15.10 7.51 4.63
CA THR A 488 -14.67 6.32 5.38
C THR A 488 -15.85 5.53 5.93
N HIS A 489 -16.82 6.19 6.58
CA HIS A 489 -17.99 5.49 7.10
C HIS A 489 -18.85 4.87 5.98
N ALA A 490 -19.02 5.55 4.85
CA ALA A 490 -19.76 4.99 3.73
C ALA A 490 -19.07 3.74 3.12
N VAL A 491 -17.72 3.70 3.12
CA VAL A 491 -16.99 2.49 2.74
C VAL A 491 -17.24 1.36 3.75
N LEU A 492 -17.20 1.65 5.05
CA LEU A 492 -17.47 0.67 6.11
C LEU A 492 -18.92 0.16 6.07
N ASP A 493 -19.89 1.03 5.79
CA ASP A 493 -21.29 0.65 5.63
C ASP A 493 -21.47 -0.31 4.44
N ALA A 494 -20.72 -0.10 3.35
CA ALA A 494 -20.78 -0.93 2.16
C ALA A 494 -20.01 -2.25 2.29
N THR A 495 -18.98 -2.33 3.14
CA THR A 495 -17.99 -3.43 3.10
C THR A 495 -17.65 -4.06 4.45
N GLY A 496 -18.27 -3.59 5.54
CA GLY A 496 -18.00 -4.03 6.91
C GLY A 496 -16.65 -3.56 7.44
N ASP A 497 -16.27 -4.06 8.62
CA ASP A 497 -15.06 -3.62 9.34
C ASP A 497 -13.76 -3.76 8.51
N ARG A 498 -13.67 -4.81 7.70
CA ARG A 498 -12.50 -5.05 6.82
C ARG A 498 -12.34 -3.97 5.74
N GLY A 499 -13.41 -3.24 5.41
CA GLY A 499 -13.37 -2.05 4.56
C GLY A 499 -12.37 -0.99 5.00
N TYR A 500 -12.08 -0.93 6.30
CA TYR A 500 -11.07 0.00 6.83
C TYR A 500 -9.67 -0.24 6.24
N ASN A 501 -9.35 -1.51 5.92
CA ASN A 501 -8.09 -1.87 5.28
C ASN A 501 -8.03 -1.38 3.84
N LEU A 502 -9.15 -1.44 3.11
CA LEU A 502 -9.24 -0.88 1.76
C LEU A 502 -9.06 0.64 1.80
N VAL A 503 -9.76 1.34 2.70
CA VAL A 503 -9.63 2.81 2.87
C VAL A 503 -8.16 3.20 3.05
N ASN A 504 -7.46 2.59 4.01
CA ASN A 504 -6.07 2.94 4.28
C ASN A 504 -5.13 2.45 3.17
N ALA A 505 -5.38 1.31 2.56
CA ALA A 505 -4.59 0.85 1.41
C ALA A 505 -4.70 1.82 0.23
N THR A 506 -5.90 2.34 -0.08
CA THR A 506 -6.10 3.37 -1.12
C THR A 506 -5.28 4.62 -0.82
N ILE A 507 -5.35 5.11 0.42
CA ILE A 507 -4.57 6.27 0.85
C ILE A 507 -3.05 6.00 0.79
N GLY A 508 -2.61 4.81 1.17
CA GLY A 508 -1.22 4.38 1.04
C GLY A 508 -0.74 4.32 -0.41
N ALA A 509 -1.59 3.83 -1.32
CA ALA A 509 -1.30 3.83 -2.76
C ALA A 509 -1.12 5.26 -3.30
N ILE A 510 -2.02 6.18 -2.92
CA ILE A 510 -1.91 7.60 -3.26
C ILE A 510 -0.58 8.20 -2.76
N ALA A 511 -0.22 7.95 -1.50
CA ALA A 511 1.03 8.43 -0.93
C ALA A 511 2.27 7.88 -1.64
N GLN A 512 2.24 6.62 -2.05
CA GLN A 512 3.33 6.00 -2.77
C GLN A 512 3.51 6.58 -4.18
N THR A 513 2.40 6.75 -4.90
CA THR A 513 2.36 7.44 -6.20
C THR A 513 2.89 8.87 -6.07
N PHE A 514 2.46 9.61 -5.05
CA PHE A 514 2.95 10.96 -4.77
C PHE A 514 4.46 11.00 -4.63
N TYR A 515 5.04 10.09 -3.83
CA TYR A 515 6.49 10.04 -3.65
C TYR A 515 7.27 9.72 -4.94
N THR A 516 6.76 8.80 -5.77
CA THR A 516 7.41 8.48 -7.06
C THR A 516 7.28 9.61 -8.05
N ALA A 517 6.12 10.26 -8.13
CA ALA A 517 5.89 11.39 -9.01
C ALA A 517 6.78 12.57 -8.60
N ALA A 518 6.88 12.86 -7.30
CA ALA A 518 7.79 13.87 -6.79
C ALA A 518 9.26 13.58 -7.13
N ALA A 519 9.69 12.32 -7.04
CA ALA A 519 11.03 11.91 -7.43
C ALA A 519 11.29 12.15 -8.93
N ALA A 520 10.34 11.80 -9.80
CA ALA A 520 10.42 12.01 -11.24
C ALA A 520 10.43 13.49 -11.63
N LEU A 521 9.61 14.31 -10.97
CA LEU A 521 9.57 15.77 -11.14
C LEU A 521 10.74 16.50 -10.46
N ARG A 522 11.55 15.78 -9.66
CA ARG A 522 12.65 16.34 -8.86
C ARG A 522 12.20 17.44 -7.89
N VAL A 523 11.02 17.30 -7.33
CA VAL A 523 10.51 18.15 -6.24
C VAL A 523 10.69 17.44 -4.91
N GLY A 524 10.89 18.21 -3.84
CA GLY A 524 10.85 17.68 -2.48
C GLY A 524 9.46 17.14 -2.14
N ALA A 525 9.40 16.11 -1.30
CA ALA A 525 8.16 15.46 -0.89
C ALA A 525 8.16 15.12 0.60
N GLY A 526 7.02 15.24 1.25
CA GLY A 526 6.81 14.81 2.63
C GLY A 526 5.42 14.25 2.80
N VAL A 527 5.26 13.25 3.65
CA VAL A 527 3.94 12.72 4.01
C VAL A 527 3.90 12.64 5.53
N ALA A 528 2.79 13.10 6.11
CA ALA A 528 2.61 13.11 7.54
C ALA A 528 1.17 12.75 7.92
N LEU A 529 1.05 12.13 9.10
CA LEU A 529 -0.22 11.75 9.72
C LEU A 529 -0.53 12.57 10.97
N GLY A 530 0.43 13.37 11.45
CA GLY A 530 0.30 14.17 12.68
C GLY A 530 -0.25 15.57 12.39
N PHE A 531 -1.55 15.69 12.14
CA PHE A 531 -2.26 16.95 11.93
C PHE A 531 -3.67 16.88 12.53
N ASP A 532 -4.32 18.02 12.75
CA ASP A 532 -5.71 18.06 13.22
C ASP A 532 -6.67 17.80 12.05
N ASN A 533 -7.11 16.55 11.92
CA ASN A 533 -8.02 16.15 10.86
C ASN A 533 -9.36 16.91 10.91
N VAL A 534 -9.85 17.26 12.11
CA VAL A 534 -11.15 17.96 12.26
C VAL A 534 -11.04 19.39 11.75
N SER A 535 -9.95 20.09 12.05
CA SER A 535 -9.69 21.43 11.49
C SER A 535 -9.61 21.40 9.96
N TYR A 536 -9.09 20.32 9.37
CA TYR A 536 -9.08 20.15 7.91
C TYR A 536 -10.47 19.87 7.33
N VAL A 537 -11.33 19.13 8.04
CA VAL A 537 -12.75 18.98 7.67
C VAL A 537 -13.47 20.32 7.66
N GLU A 538 -13.24 21.16 8.67
CA GLU A 538 -13.82 22.49 8.80
C GLU A 538 -13.32 23.43 7.68
N GLU A 539 -12.01 23.54 7.49
CA GLU A 539 -11.38 24.43 6.50
C GLU A 539 -11.73 24.04 5.06
N LEU A 540 -11.76 22.74 4.74
CA LEU A 540 -12.12 22.23 3.41
C LEU A 540 -13.64 22.06 3.21
N ARG A 541 -14.46 22.41 4.21
CA ARG A 541 -15.93 22.31 4.18
C ARG A 541 -16.43 20.90 3.82
N LEU A 542 -15.90 19.89 4.50
CA LEU A 542 -16.15 18.47 4.23
C LEU A 542 -17.22 17.84 5.16
N ALA A 543 -17.75 18.61 6.11
CA ALA A 543 -18.71 18.10 7.10
C ALA A 543 -19.92 17.42 6.45
N ASP A 544 -20.46 18.02 5.38
CA ASP A 544 -21.66 17.52 4.69
C ASP A 544 -21.37 16.40 3.68
N THR A 545 -20.11 16.16 3.32
CA THR A 545 -19.73 15.11 2.36
C THR A 545 -19.38 13.79 3.04
N GLY A 546 -19.08 13.83 4.35
CA GLY A 546 -18.59 12.68 5.11
C GLY A 546 -17.17 12.26 4.73
N GLU A 547 -16.43 13.12 4.03
CA GLU A 547 -15.04 12.89 3.61
C GLU A 547 -14.08 13.10 4.78
N TYR A 548 -13.26 12.10 5.07
CA TYR A 548 -12.25 12.16 6.13
C TYR A 548 -10.89 12.46 5.50
N PRO A 549 -10.18 13.51 5.91
CA PRO A 549 -8.78 13.70 5.54
C PRO A 549 -7.93 12.69 6.33
N LEU A 550 -7.19 11.83 5.64
CA LEU A 550 -6.50 10.70 6.29
C LEU A 550 -4.98 10.89 6.36
N LEU A 551 -4.40 11.71 5.48
CA LEU A 551 -2.99 12.11 5.53
C LEU A 551 -2.78 13.46 4.86
N ILE A 552 -1.60 14.07 5.06
CA ILE A 552 -1.16 15.26 4.30
C ILE A 552 0.12 14.95 3.53
N MET A 553 0.22 15.45 2.29
CA MET A 553 1.35 15.26 1.38
C MET A 553 1.91 16.60 0.93
N LEU A 554 3.09 16.94 1.39
CA LEU A 554 3.76 18.22 1.15
C LEU A 554 4.69 18.11 -0.05
N ALA A 555 4.61 19.02 -1.01
CA ALA A 555 5.57 19.13 -2.10
C ALA A 555 6.10 20.54 -2.25
N GLY A 556 7.35 20.68 -2.71
CA GLY A 556 7.98 21.98 -2.95
C GLY A 556 9.46 21.89 -3.29
N ALA A 557 10.07 23.03 -3.61
CA ALA A 557 11.51 23.09 -3.80
C ALA A 557 12.25 22.79 -2.47
N GLU A 558 13.36 22.08 -2.55
CA GLU A 558 14.27 21.91 -1.41
C GLU A 558 15.36 22.99 -1.40
N ARG A 559 15.88 23.32 -0.22
CA ARG A 559 17.07 24.17 -0.05
C ARG A 559 18.26 23.54 -0.81
N ALA A 560 18.90 24.33 -1.66
CA ALA A 560 20.11 23.93 -2.36
C ALA A 560 21.31 23.83 -1.40
N GLY A 561 22.32 23.03 -1.76
CA GLY A 561 23.61 23.00 -1.05
C GLY A 561 23.60 22.31 0.31
N LEU A 562 22.54 21.56 0.66
CA LEU A 562 22.56 20.74 1.86
C LEU A 562 23.56 19.58 1.68
N GLY A 563 24.46 19.40 2.64
CA GLY A 563 25.34 18.24 2.68
C GLY A 563 24.54 16.95 2.80
N ASP A 564 24.68 16.06 1.82
CA ASP A 564 24.09 14.73 1.84
C ASP A 564 25.19 13.69 1.62
N TYR A 565 25.35 12.77 2.57
CA TYR A 565 26.29 11.66 2.42
C TYR A 565 25.58 10.50 1.75
N ARG A 566 26.06 10.09 0.57
CA ARG A 566 25.48 8.98 -0.18
C ARG A 566 26.08 7.65 0.29
N TYR A 567 25.21 6.76 0.72
CA TYR A 567 25.55 5.36 1.01
C TYR A 567 24.50 4.47 0.35
N GLU A 568 24.85 3.96 -0.83
CA GLU A 568 23.98 3.12 -1.67
C GLU A 568 24.51 1.68 -1.64
N LEU A 569 23.61 0.72 -1.44
CA LEU A 569 23.87 -0.70 -1.64
C LEU A 569 23.63 -0.98 -3.12
N ARG A 570 24.67 -1.41 -3.84
CA ARG A 570 24.57 -1.82 -5.25
C ARG A 570 24.40 -3.32 -5.35
#